data_AF-A0A345C444-F1
#
_entry.id   AF-A0A345C444-F1
#
_cell.length_a   1.000
_cell.length_b   1.000
_cell.length_c   1.000
_cell.angle_alpha   90.00
_cell.angle_beta   90.00
_cell.angle_gamma   90.00
#
_symmetry.space_group_name_H-M   'P 1'
#
loop_
_entity.id
_entity.type
_entity.pdbx_description
1 polymer ?
#
loop_
_entity_poly.entity_id
_entity_poly.type
_entity_poly.pdbx_seq_one_letter_code
_entity_poly.pdbx_strand_id
1 'polypeptide(L)'
;MIFAAIFGLIGVGLGGHMAGAGSPALRPVHAHALVVGWLSLFSWGIYYQLFPVSKRLASAQTWTGIIGTVLLVIGMWIHLAGALEALPYAITLIIYIGGGTVLIASYVLFFLIVLKQKVAD
;
A
#
# COMPACT_ATOMS: atom_id res chain seq x y z
N MET A 1 8.10 -1.83 -9.04
CA MET A 1 8.07 -3.27 -9.38
C MET A 1 8.53 -4.16 -8.24
N ILE A 2 9.74 -3.99 -7.69
CA ILE A 2 10.23 -4.82 -6.57
C ILE A 2 9.26 -4.82 -5.37
N PHE A 3 8.81 -3.65 -4.90
CA PHE A 3 7.84 -3.56 -3.81
C PHE A 3 6.52 -4.27 -4.11
N ALA A 4 6.00 -4.12 -5.34
CA ALA A 4 4.79 -4.82 -5.76
C ALA A 4 4.95 -6.34 -5.68
N ALA A 5 6.09 -6.88 -6.14
CA ALA A 5 6.39 -8.30 -6.05
C ALA A 5 6.47 -8.78 -4.59
N ILE A 6 7.12 -8.02 -3.71
CA ILE A 6 7.19 -8.31 -2.27
C ILE A 6 5.78 -8.38 -1.66
N PHE A 7 4.94 -7.38 -1.90
CA PHE A 7 3.56 -7.37 -1.42
C PHE A 7 2.71 -8.49 -2.03
N GLY A 8 2.99 -8.88 -3.28
CA GLY A 8 2.35 -10.03 -3.92
C GLY A 8 2.68 -11.33 -3.19
N LEU A 9 3.96 -11.57 -2.89
CA LEU A 9 4.41 -12.74 -2.12
C LEU A 9 3.76 -12.77 -0.72
N ILE A 10 3.80 -11.64 0.00
CA ILE A 10 3.20 -11.52 1.33
C ILE A 10 1.69 -11.77 1.26
N GLY A 11 1.00 -11.11 0.33
CA GLY A 11 -0.45 -11.20 0.17
C GLY A 11 -0.90 -12.63 -0.14
N VAL A 12 -0.31 -13.29 -1.13
CA VAL A 12 -0.64 -14.69 -1.47
C VAL A 12 -0.33 -15.62 -0.30
N GLY A 13 0.81 -15.46 0.36
CA GLY A 13 1.18 -16.24 1.54
C GLY A 13 0.17 -16.11 2.68
N LEU A 14 -0.27 -14.89 3.00
CA LEU A 14 -1.31 -14.65 4.00
C LEU A 14 -2.65 -15.28 3.61
N GLY A 15 -3.00 -15.29 2.33
CA GLY A 15 -4.21 -15.96 1.83
C GLY A 15 -4.19 -17.46 2.09
N GLY A 16 -3.07 -18.12 1.75
CA GLY A 16 -2.87 -19.53 2.03
C GLY A 16 -2.88 -19.85 3.53
N HIS A 17 -2.22 -19.03 4.35
CA HIS A 17 -2.23 -19.18 5.80
C HIS A 17 -3.65 -19.10 6.39
N MET A 18 -4.45 -18.11 6.00
CA MET A 18 -5.83 -17.97 6.49
C MET A 18 -6.71 -19.16 6.07
N ALA A 19 -6.54 -19.65 4.84
CA ALA A 19 -7.28 -20.81 4.35
C ALA A 19 -6.92 -22.07 5.16
N GLY A 20 -5.61 -22.31 5.39
CA GLY A 20 -5.14 -23.45 6.17
C GLY A 20 -5.52 -23.37 7.66
N ALA A 21 -5.54 -22.16 8.24
CA ALA A 21 -5.94 -21.93 9.62
C ALA A 21 -7.47 -21.90 9.84
N GLY A 22 -8.27 -21.85 8.77
CA GLY A 22 -9.72 -21.68 8.86
C GLY A 22 -10.17 -20.36 9.50
N SER A 23 -9.29 -19.35 9.56
CA SER A 23 -9.49 -18.12 10.33
C SER A 23 -9.49 -16.86 9.48
N PRO A 24 -10.50 -15.97 9.62
CA PRO A 24 -10.55 -14.65 8.98
C PRO A 24 -9.57 -13.60 9.49
N ALA A 25 -8.81 -13.86 10.55
CA ALA A 25 -8.25 -12.82 11.41
C ALA A 25 -7.38 -11.79 10.66
N LEU A 26 -6.66 -12.22 9.62
CA LEU A 26 -5.75 -11.37 8.84
C LEU A 26 -6.34 -10.89 7.51
N ARG A 27 -7.66 -11.02 7.30
CA ARG A 27 -8.33 -10.62 6.04
C ARG A 27 -8.01 -9.17 5.64
N PRO A 28 -8.04 -8.18 6.56
CA PRO A 28 -7.70 -6.80 6.19
C PRO A 28 -6.24 -6.64 5.73
N VAL A 29 -5.30 -7.30 6.41
CA VAL A 29 -3.87 -7.28 6.07
C VAL A 29 -3.65 -7.87 4.68
N HIS A 30 -4.23 -9.06 4.43
CA HIS A 30 -4.16 -9.74 3.14
C HIS A 30 -4.71 -8.88 2.00
N ALA A 31 -5.93 -8.33 2.18
CA ALA A 31 -6.60 -7.55 1.15
C ALA A 31 -5.78 -6.30 0.76
N HIS A 32 -5.27 -5.56 1.73
CA HIS A 32 -4.50 -4.35 1.45
C HIS A 32 -3.10 -4.67 0.90
N ALA A 33 -2.46 -5.76 1.35
CA ALA A 33 -1.21 -6.21 0.74
C ALA A 33 -1.39 -6.48 -0.76
N LEU A 34 -2.45 -7.19 -1.17
CA LEU A 34 -2.68 -7.48 -2.58
C LEU A 34 -3.19 -6.26 -3.37
N VAL A 35 -4.13 -5.47 -2.85
CA VAL A 35 -4.76 -4.39 -3.62
C VAL A 35 -3.88 -3.15 -3.69
N VAL A 36 -3.50 -2.58 -2.54
CA VAL A 36 -2.72 -1.33 -2.52
C VAL A 36 -1.22 -1.59 -2.59
N GLY A 37 -0.74 -2.74 -2.10
CA GLY A 37 0.67 -3.11 -2.17
C GLY A 37 1.09 -3.74 -3.48
N TRP A 38 0.39 -4.77 -3.96
CA TRP A 38 0.74 -5.43 -5.22
C TRP A 38 0.11 -4.73 -6.42
N LEU A 39 -1.22 -4.75 -6.53
CA LEU A 39 -1.92 -4.33 -7.75
C LEU A 39 -1.71 -2.84 -8.06
N SER A 40 -1.83 -1.96 -7.05
CA SER A 40 -1.69 -0.51 -7.26
C SER A 40 -0.25 -0.13 -7.60
N LEU A 41 0.75 -0.60 -6.82
CA LEU A 41 2.17 -0.30 -7.11
C LEU A 41 2.62 -0.89 -8.45
N PHE A 42 2.11 -2.06 -8.83
CA PHE A 42 2.35 -2.63 -10.15
C PHE A 42 1.74 -1.73 -11.24
N SER A 43 0.46 -1.39 -11.11
CA SER A 43 -0.27 -0.57 -12.08
C SER A 43 0.36 0.81 -12.28
N TRP A 44 0.77 1.49 -11.20
CA TRP A 44 1.48 2.77 -11.30
C TRP A 44 2.85 2.65 -11.95
N GLY A 45 3.60 1.59 -11.66
CA GLY A 45 4.89 1.37 -12.31
C GLY A 45 4.76 1.03 -13.81
N ILE A 46 3.64 0.44 -14.25
CA ILE A 46 3.31 0.33 -15.69
C ILE A 46 2.88 1.70 -16.23
N TYR A 47 2.00 2.42 -15.53
CA TYR A 47 1.52 3.75 -15.93
C TYR A 47 2.67 4.71 -16.24
N TYR A 48 3.68 4.79 -15.38
CA TYR A 48 4.85 5.66 -15.60
C TYR A 48 5.82 5.18 -16.68
N GLN A 49 5.65 3.98 -17.22
CA GLN A 49 6.35 3.54 -18.44
C GLN A 49 5.59 3.93 -19.71
N LEU A 50 4.25 4.00 -19.64
CA LEU A 50 3.39 4.28 -20.78
C LEU A 50 3.14 5.77 -21.00
N PHE A 51 3.10 6.55 -19.92
CA PHE A 51 2.72 7.96 -19.97
C PHE A 51 3.88 8.86 -19.51
N PRO A 52 4.20 9.94 -20.26
CA PRO A 52 5.20 10.90 -19.84
C PRO A 52 4.68 11.69 -18.64
N VAL A 53 5.37 11.58 -17.50
CA VAL A 53 5.06 12.31 -16.27
C VAL A 53 6.34 12.94 -15.73
N SER A 54 6.24 14.11 -15.11
CA SER A 54 7.37 14.72 -14.42
C SER A 54 7.99 13.75 -13.41
N LYS A 55 9.31 13.49 -13.55
CA LYS A 55 10.07 12.58 -12.68
C LYS A 55 9.89 12.91 -11.19
N ARG A 56 9.84 14.20 -10.83
CA ARG A 56 9.65 14.64 -9.45
C ARG A 56 8.27 14.25 -8.91
N LEU A 57 7.23 14.43 -9.71
CA LEU A 57 5.86 14.16 -9.32
C LEU A 57 5.58 12.65 -9.26
N ALA A 58 6.05 11.90 -10.26
CA ALA A 58 6.00 10.43 -10.27
C ALA A 58 6.75 9.83 -9.08
N SER A 59 7.94 10.36 -8.76
CA SER A 59 8.73 9.93 -7.59
C SER A 59 8.01 10.21 -6.27
N ALA A 60 7.48 11.42 -6.09
CA ALA A 60 6.74 11.79 -4.88
C ALA A 60 5.50 10.91 -4.67
N GLN A 61 4.70 10.71 -5.73
CA GLN A 61 3.54 9.82 -5.68
C GLN A 61 3.95 8.38 -5.37
N THR A 62 5.00 7.86 -6.03
CA THR A 62 5.45 6.48 -5.84
C THR A 62 5.96 6.24 -4.41
N TRP A 63 6.81 7.13 -3.88
CA TRP A 63 7.37 6.96 -2.54
C TRP A 63 6.34 7.11 -1.43
N THR A 64 5.42 8.08 -1.55
CA THR A 64 4.28 8.18 -0.63
C THR A 64 3.40 6.93 -0.71
N GLY A 65 3.20 6.37 -1.90
CA GLY A 65 2.45 5.12 -2.09
C GLY A 65 3.13 3.92 -1.41
N ILE A 66 4.45 3.77 -1.59
CA ILE A 66 5.24 2.71 -0.96
C ILE A 66 5.22 2.85 0.56
N ILE A 67 5.59 4.03 1.09
CA ILE A 67 5.67 4.27 2.55
C ILE A 67 4.29 4.09 3.19
N GLY A 68 3.25 4.69 2.60
CA GLY A 68 1.89 4.59 3.10
C GLY A 68 1.40 3.14 3.13
N THR A 69 1.65 2.36 2.07
CA THR A 69 1.29 0.94 2.02
C THR A 69 2.03 0.13 3.09
N VAL A 70 3.36 0.29 3.21
CA VAL A 70 4.16 -0.44 4.19
C VAL A 70 3.66 -0.18 5.60
N LEU A 71 3.48 1.09 5.97
CA LEU A 71 2.99 1.47 7.29
C LEU A 71 1.55 1.00 7.54
N LEU A 72 0.67 1.10 6.55
CA LEU A 72 -0.71 0.63 6.66
C LEU A 72 -0.76 -0.88 6.91
N VAL A 73 -0.05 -1.68 6.09
CA VAL A 73 -0.05 -3.14 6.19
C VAL A 73 0.58 -3.61 7.50
N ILE A 74 1.72 -3.04 7.89
CA ILE A 74 2.38 -3.36 9.17
C ILE A 74 1.50 -2.92 10.34
N GLY A 75 0.92 -1.72 10.28
CA GLY A 75 0.04 -1.20 11.32
C GLY A 75 -1.21 -2.06 11.53
N MET A 76 -1.86 -2.51 10.45
CA MET A 76 -2.95 -3.48 10.55
C MET A 76 -2.51 -4.80 11.15
N TRP A 77 -1.36 -5.32 10.73
CA TRP A 77 -0.86 -6.59 11.25
C TRP A 77 -0.56 -6.49 12.75
N ILE A 78 0.11 -5.43 13.20
CA ILE A 78 0.38 -5.18 14.62
C ILE A 78 -0.94 -5.09 15.40
N HIS A 79 -1.91 -4.35 14.89
CA HIS A 79 -3.18 -4.12 15.56
C HIS A 79 -4.07 -5.37 15.63
N LEU A 80 -4.06 -6.20 14.59
CA LEU A 80 -4.96 -7.37 14.46
C LEU A 80 -4.34 -8.67 14.96
N ALA A 81 -3.03 -8.86 14.79
CA ALA A 81 -2.34 -10.09 15.16
C ALA A 81 -1.79 -10.07 16.59
N GLY A 82 -1.93 -8.94 17.32
CA GLY A 82 -1.32 -8.75 18.63
C GLY A 82 0.22 -8.79 18.61
N ALA A 83 0.83 -8.73 17.41
CA ALA A 83 2.24 -9.02 17.20
C ALA A 83 3.19 -8.06 17.96
N LEU A 84 2.67 -6.93 18.46
CA LEU A 84 3.38 -5.97 19.31
C LEU A 84 2.43 -5.33 20.35
N GLU A 85 1.66 -6.13 21.11
CA GLU A 85 0.79 -5.63 22.19
C GLU A 85 1.52 -4.80 23.27
N ALA A 86 2.85 -4.94 23.38
CA ALA A 86 3.68 -4.15 24.27
C ALA A 86 3.91 -2.70 23.79
N LEU A 87 3.57 -2.35 22.54
CA LEU A 87 3.72 -0.99 22.04
C LEU A 87 2.58 -0.09 22.56
N PRO A 88 2.88 1.18 22.92
CA PRO A 88 1.85 2.16 23.24
C PRO A 88 0.82 2.28 22.12
N TYR A 89 -0.47 2.32 22.49
CA TYR A 89 -1.58 2.44 21.55
C TYR A 89 -1.44 3.63 20.58
N ALA A 90 -0.91 4.75 21.05
CA ALA A 90 -0.65 5.91 20.21
C ALA A 90 0.32 5.61 19.05
N ILE A 91 1.37 4.80 19.29
CA ILE A 91 2.36 4.44 18.27
C ILE A 91 1.72 3.53 17.21
N THR A 92 0.96 2.51 17.65
CA THR A 92 0.30 1.59 16.72
C THR A 92 -0.75 2.32 15.87
N LEU A 93 -1.48 3.27 16.46
CA LEU A 93 -2.43 4.12 15.74
C LEU A 93 -1.75 5.04 14.74
N ILE A 94 -0.61 5.67 15.09
CA ILE A 94 0.17 6.51 14.17
C ILE A 94 0.68 5.70 12.97
N ILE A 95 1.20 4.49 13.20
CA ILE A 95 1.67 3.64 12.10
C ILE A 95 0.50 3.25 11.20
N TYR A 96 -0.61 2.79 11.78
CA TYR A 96 -1.76 2.33 11.01
C TYR A 96 -2.47 3.48 10.27
N ILE A 97 -2.96 4.47 11.00
CA ILE A 97 -3.73 5.60 10.45
C ILE A 97 -2.84 6.57 9.70
N GLY A 98 -1.63 6.85 10.22
CA GLY A 98 -0.66 7.70 9.53
C GLY A 98 -0.21 7.05 8.21
N GLY A 99 0.03 5.74 8.20
CA GLY A 99 0.30 4.98 6.98
C GLY A 99 -0.82 5.11 5.95
N GLY A 100 -2.08 4.89 6.38
CA GLY A 100 -3.25 5.11 5.53
C GLY A 100 -3.37 6.53 4.99
N THR A 101 -3.08 7.53 5.82
CA THR A 101 -3.13 8.95 5.43
C THR A 101 -2.07 9.27 4.37
N VAL A 102 -0.84 8.77 4.52
CA VAL A 102 0.23 8.92 3.53
C VAL A 102 -0.14 8.23 2.21
N LEU A 103 -0.78 7.05 2.28
CA LEU A 103 -1.28 6.36 1.09
C LEU A 103 -2.38 7.16 0.39
N ILE A 104 -3.32 7.75 1.14
CA ILE A 104 -4.35 8.64 0.57
C ILE A 104 -3.70 9.81 -0.16
N ALA A 105 -2.68 10.45 0.43
CA ALA A 105 -1.94 11.52 -0.23
C ALA A 105 -1.32 11.06 -1.57
N SER A 106 -0.80 9.82 -1.63
CA SER A 106 -0.32 9.22 -2.88
C SER A 106 -1.43 9.09 -3.93
N TYR A 107 -2.62 8.61 -3.53
CA TYR A 107 -3.77 8.53 -4.44
C TYR A 107 -4.24 9.89 -4.93
N VAL A 108 -4.22 10.91 -4.07
CA VAL A 108 -4.51 12.30 -4.47
C VAL A 108 -3.49 12.79 -5.50
N LEU A 109 -2.19 12.56 -5.26
CA LEU A 109 -1.15 12.91 -6.23
C LEU A 109 -1.36 12.19 -7.56
N PHE A 110 -1.67 10.89 -7.53
CA PHE A 110 -1.94 10.12 -8.74
C PHE A 110 -3.16 10.65 -9.50
N PHE A 111 -4.24 10.98 -8.80
CA PHE A 111 -5.43 11.60 -9.39
C PHE A 111 -5.07 12.93 -10.09
N LEU A 112 -4.29 13.79 -9.45
CA LEU A 112 -3.84 15.05 -10.03
C LEU A 112 -2.92 14.84 -11.25
N ILE A 113 -2.06 13.83 -11.23
CA ILE A 113 -1.24 13.43 -12.39
C ILE A 113 -2.14 13.07 -13.57
N VAL A 114 -3.13 12.20 -13.34
CA VAL A 114 -4.05 11.74 -14.39
C VAL A 114 -4.89 12.89 -14.95
N LEU A 115 -5.37 13.81 -14.10
CA LEU A 115 -6.10 15.00 -14.56
C LEU A 115 -5.25 15.86 -15.48
N LYS A 116 -3.97 16.07 -15.16
CA LYS A 116 -3.05 16.84 -16.00
C LYS A 116 -2.69 16.12 -17.30
N GLN A 117 -2.72 14.79 -17.31
CA GLN A 117 -2.42 13.99 -18.49
C GLN A 117 -3.46 14.17 -19.61
N LYS A 118 -4.74 14.33 -19.25
CA LYS A 118 -5.86 14.47 -20.22
C LYS A 118 -5.91 15.81 -20.97
N VAL A 119 -4.99 16.74 -20.70
CA VAL A 119 -5.00 18.10 -21.27
C VAL A 119 -3.97 18.27 -22.38
N ALA A 120 -3.17 17.24 -22.69
CA ALA A 120 -2.21 17.28 -23.79
C ALA A 120 -2.82 16.69 -25.06
N ASP A 121 -3.72 17.45 -25.69
CA ASP A 121 -4.08 17.32 -27.11
C ASP A 121 -3.20 18.27 -27.95
#